data_AF-A0A829ZPE9-F1
#
_entry.id   AF-A0A829ZPE9-F1
#
_cell.length_a   1.000
_cell.length_b   1.000
_cell.length_c   1.000
_cell.angle_alpha   90.00
_cell.angle_beta   90.00
_cell.angle_gamma   90.00
#
_symmetry.space_group_name_H-M   'P 1'
#
loop_
_entity.id
_entity.type
_entity.pdbx_description
1 polymer ?
#
loop_
_entity_poly.entity_id
_entity_poly.type
_entity_poly.pdbx_seq_one_letter_code
_entity_poly.pdbx_strand_id
1 'polypeptide(L)'
;MARPREVKDGRVWITEGQLKADIAAAYLGAVVVGAQGATSWKPVVPVVVEPAAREVVIAYDRDQETNKEVARGKRMLVAELKKLGITVREAIWRARSKEEKGIDDALVAGLDIRVI
;
A
#
# COMPACT_ATOMS: atom_id res chain seq x y z
N MET A 1 -6.05 -4.11 -9.10
CA MET A 1 -5.45 -2.76 -9.07
C MET A 1 -6.56 -1.75 -9.28
N ALA A 2 -6.67 -0.79 -8.37
CA ALA A 2 -7.61 0.32 -8.41
C ALA A 2 -6.97 1.56 -9.03
N ARG A 3 -7.73 2.32 -9.81
CA ARG A 3 -7.29 3.59 -10.41
C ARG A 3 -8.24 4.71 -9.99
N PRO A 4 -7.72 5.90 -9.66
CA PRO A 4 -8.53 7.06 -9.35
C PRO A 4 -9.16 7.62 -10.63
N ARG A 5 -10.18 8.47 -10.49
CA ARG A 5 -10.72 9.24 -11.62
C ARG A 5 -9.70 10.23 -12.20
N GLU A 6 -8.85 10.76 -11.33
CA GLU A 6 -7.77 11.69 -11.66
C GLU A 6 -6.53 11.31 -10.83
N VAL A 7 -5.37 11.22 -11.48
CA VAL A 7 -4.10 10.91 -10.81
C VAL A 7 -3.50 12.21 -10.27
N LYS A 8 -3.59 12.40 -8.95
CA LYS A 8 -2.99 13.51 -8.20
C LYS A 8 -1.65 13.13 -7.59
N ASP A 9 -1.48 11.86 -7.26
CA ASP A 9 -0.23 11.29 -6.75
C ASP A 9 0.33 10.30 -7.78
N GLY A 10 1.53 10.59 -8.30
CA GLY A 10 2.21 9.75 -9.27
C GLY A 10 2.85 8.49 -8.69
N ARG A 11 2.82 8.31 -7.36
CA ARG A 11 3.30 7.11 -6.69
C ARG A 11 2.28 5.99 -6.79
N VAL A 12 2.76 4.75 -6.79
CA VAL A 12 1.89 3.57 -6.73
C VAL A 12 1.80 3.08 -5.30
N TRP A 13 0.60 2.96 -4.77
CA TRP A 13 0.38 2.50 -3.41
C TRP A 13 0.04 1.01 -3.39
N ILE A 14 0.38 0.32 -2.30
CA ILE A 14 0.05 -1.09 -2.08
C ILE A 14 -0.66 -1.21 -0.75
N THR A 15 -1.82 -1.85 -0.73
CA THR A 15 -2.58 -2.18 0.48
C THR A 15 -3.07 -3.63 0.44
N GLU A 16 -3.83 -4.06 1.44
CA GLU A 16 -4.39 -5.39 1.53
C GLU A 16 -5.84 -5.45 1.06
N GLY A 17 -6.12 -6.39 0.17
CA GLY A 17 -7.47 -6.57 -0.36
C GLY A 17 -7.83 -5.51 -1.41
N GLN A 18 -8.64 -5.94 -2.37
CA GLN A 18 -9.04 -5.09 -3.50
C GLN A 18 -9.99 -3.96 -3.05
N LEU A 19 -10.91 -4.23 -2.11
CA LEU A 19 -11.86 -3.23 -1.61
C LEU A 19 -11.16 -2.01 -0.98
N LYS A 20 -10.13 -2.25 -0.15
CA LYS A 20 -9.34 -1.18 0.45
C LYS A 20 -8.63 -0.35 -0.62
N ALA A 21 -8.11 -1.01 -1.65
CA ALA A 21 -7.44 -0.34 -2.76
C ALA A 21 -8.39 0.58 -3.52
N ASP A 22 -9.64 0.17 -3.75
CA ASP A 22 -10.65 1.00 -4.43
C ASP A 22 -10.98 2.27 -3.63
N ILE A 23 -11.16 2.14 -2.31
CA ILE A 23 -11.40 3.28 -1.41
C ILE A 23 -10.17 4.19 -1.38
N ALA A 24 -8.98 3.62 -1.11
CA ALA A 24 -7.75 4.39 -1.00
C ALA A 24 -7.41 5.12 -2.31
N ALA A 25 -7.65 4.51 -3.47
CA ALA A 25 -7.43 5.15 -4.77
C ALA A 25 -8.31 6.40 -4.92
N ALA A 26 -9.59 6.31 -4.54
CA ALA A 26 -10.51 7.44 -4.62
C ALA A 26 -10.09 8.61 -3.71
N TYR A 27 -9.60 8.32 -2.49
CA TYR A 27 -9.22 9.34 -1.52
C TYR A 27 -7.83 9.95 -1.80
N LEU A 28 -6.84 9.12 -2.13
CA LEU A 28 -5.47 9.57 -2.39
C LEU A 28 -5.29 10.22 -3.76
N GLY A 29 -6.18 9.90 -4.73
CA GLY A 29 -5.94 10.24 -6.12
C GLY A 29 -4.70 9.54 -6.67
N ALA A 30 -4.42 8.32 -6.19
CA ALA A 30 -3.26 7.52 -6.55
C ALA A 30 -3.67 6.15 -7.10
N VAL A 31 -2.82 5.52 -7.89
CA VAL A 31 -3.02 4.10 -8.26
C VAL A 31 -2.73 3.24 -7.04
N VAL A 32 -3.66 2.36 -6.68
CA VAL A 32 -3.52 1.49 -5.49
C VAL A 32 -3.65 0.02 -5.88
N VAL A 33 -2.72 -0.80 -5.44
CA VAL A 33 -2.71 -2.25 -5.65
C VAL A 33 -3.17 -2.94 -4.38
N GLY A 34 -4.28 -3.68 -4.44
CA GLY A 34 -4.72 -4.56 -3.36
C GLY A 34 -4.04 -5.92 -3.47
N ALA A 35 -3.13 -6.24 -2.56
CA ALA A 35 -2.52 -7.56 -2.44
C ALA A 35 -3.55 -8.57 -1.91
N GLN A 36 -3.52 -9.82 -2.39
CA GLN A 36 -4.37 -10.92 -1.88
C GLN A 36 -3.87 -11.45 -0.52
N GLY A 37 -3.60 -10.54 0.42
CA GLY A 37 -2.92 -10.79 1.68
C GLY A 37 -1.43 -10.43 1.63
N ALA A 38 -0.88 -9.92 2.74
CA ALA A 38 0.48 -9.38 2.77
C ALA A 38 1.60 -10.42 2.61
N THR A 39 1.30 -11.71 2.74
CA THR A 39 2.24 -12.79 2.43
C THR A 39 2.33 -13.08 0.92
N SER A 40 1.33 -12.68 0.13
CA SER A 40 1.25 -12.90 -1.31
C SER A 40 1.87 -11.73 -2.09
N TRP A 41 3.18 -11.55 -1.95
CA TRP A 41 3.90 -10.42 -2.53
C TRP A 41 4.35 -10.64 -3.99
N LYS A 42 4.60 -11.88 -4.41
CA LYS A 42 5.11 -12.18 -5.76
C LYS A 42 4.21 -11.65 -6.89
N PRO A 43 2.87 -11.81 -6.84
CA PRO A 43 1.99 -11.32 -7.88
C PRO A 43 1.90 -9.78 -7.92
N VAL A 44 2.30 -9.10 -6.84
CA VAL A 44 2.25 -7.63 -6.75
C VAL A 44 3.37 -7.00 -7.58
N VAL A 45 4.53 -7.64 -7.67
CA VAL A 45 5.71 -7.14 -8.39
C VAL A 45 5.41 -6.79 -9.85
N PRO A 46 4.87 -7.68 -10.71
CA PRO A 46 4.58 -7.32 -12.10
C PRO A 46 3.55 -6.19 -12.20
N VAL A 47 2.55 -6.14 -11.30
CA VAL A 47 1.49 -5.13 -11.31
C VAL A 47 2.02 -3.72 -11.05
N VAL A 48 3.07 -3.57 -10.24
CA VAL A 48 3.70 -2.25 -10.00
C VAL A 48 4.80 -1.92 -11.01
N VAL A 49 5.39 -2.92 -11.65
CA VAL A 49 6.44 -2.75 -12.68
C VAL A 49 5.84 -2.36 -14.03
N GLU A 50 4.71 -2.97 -14.44
CA GLU A 50 4.01 -2.66 -15.70
C GLU A 50 3.74 -1.16 -15.93
N PRO A 51 3.25 -0.39 -14.93
CA PRO A 51 3.06 1.06 -15.08
C PRO A 51 4.37 1.88 -14.98
N ALA A 52 5.54 1.24 -14.92
CA ALA A 52 6.85 1.88 -14.73
C ALA A 52 6.92 2.78 -13.47
N ALA A 53 6.39 2.29 -12.35
CA ALA A 53 6.38 3.03 -11.10
C ALA A 53 7.82 3.35 -10.65
N ARG A 54 8.13 4.65 -10.50
CA ARG A 54 9.42 5.10 -9.95
C ARG A 54 9.47 4.97 -8.43
N GLU A 55 8.31 5.08 -7.80
CA GLU A 55 8.14 5.07 -6.36
C GLU A 55 6.87 4.31 -5.97
N VAL A 56 7.02 3.45 -4.96
CA VAL A 56 5.97 2.60 -4.40
C VAL A 56 5.82 2.91 -2.91
N VAL A 57 4.59 3.04 -2.45
CA VAL A 57 4.25 3.26 -1.03
C VAL A 57 3.50 2.06 -0.48
N ILE A 58 4.04 1.41 0.54
CA ILE A 58 3.39 0.28 1.21
C ILE A 58 2.53 0.80 2.37
N ALA A 59 1.22 0.56 2.30
CA ALA A 59 0.20 0.94 3.28
C ALA A 59 -0.57 -0.31 3.75
N TYR A 60 0.14 -1.23 4.40
CA TYR A 60 -0.42 -2.44 5.00
C TYR A 60 -1.11 -2.13 6.34
N ASP A 61 -2.04 -2.99 6.75
CA ASP A 61 -2.82 -2.80 7.96
C ASP A 61 -1.93 -2.85 9.21
N ARG A 62 -2.29 -2.09 10.26
CA ARG A 62 -1.48 -2.02 11.49
C ARG A 62 -1.39 -3.33 12.27
N ASP A 63 -2.39 -4.21 12.17
CA ASP A 63 -2.42 -5.48 12.92
C ASP A 63 -1.30 -6.45 12.49
N GLN A 64 -0.69 -6.18 11.33
CA GLN A 64 0.37 -6.97 10.73
C GLN A 64 1.71 -6.91 11.45
N GLU A 65 1.93 -5.91 12.31
CA GLU A 65 3.18 -5.76 13.09
C GLU A 65 3.47 -6.99 13.97
N THR A 66 2.44 -7.76 14.32
CA THR A 66 2.58 -8.95 15.17
C THR A 66 2.87 -10.23 14.38
N ASN A 67 2.67 -10.23 13.06
CA ASN A 67 2.78 -11.44 12.24
C ASN A 67 4.14 -11.53 11.51
N LYS A 68 4.98 -12.46 11.95
CA LYS A 68 6.33 -12.69 11.38
C LYS A 68 6.31 -13.05 9.88
N GLU A 69 5.29 -13.77 9.42
CA GLU A 69 5.17 -14.17 8.01
C GLU A 69 4.88 -12.98 7.11
N VAL A 70 4.05 -12.07 7.61
CA VAL A 70 3.72 -10.83 6.93
C VAL A 70 4.93 -9.89 6.88
N ALA A 71 5.63 -9.72 7.99
CA ALA A 71 6.88 -8.94 8.03
C ALA A 71 7.95 -9.52 7.09
N ARG A 72 7.99 -10.85 6.94
CA ARG A 72 8.84 -11.53 5.95
C ARG A 72 8.38 -11.22 4.53
N GLY A 73 7.08 -11.33 4.23
CA GLY A 73 6.51 -11.00 2.92
C GLY A 73 6.81 -9.55 2.50
N LYS A 74 6.57 -8.59 3.40
CA LYS A 74 6.92 -7.17 3.19
C LYS A 74 8.40 -6.99 2.88
N ARG A 75 9.30 -7.59 3.68
CA ARG A 75 10.75 -7.50 3.44
C ARG A 75 11.17 -8.07 2.08
N MET A 76 10.57 -9.19 1.67
CA MET A 76 10.85 -9.77 0.35
C MET A 76 10.34 -8.88 -0.79
N LEU A 77 9.14 -8.32 -0.66
CA LEU A 77 8.60 -7.35 -1.61
C LEU A 77 9.52 -6.13 -1.75
N VAL A 78 9.88 -5.50 -0.63
CA VAL A 78 10.77 -4.33 -0.60
C VAL A 78 12.11 -4.66 -1.26
N ALA A 79 12.70 -5.82 -0.94
CA ALA A 79 13.97 -6.24 -1.53
C ALA A 79 13.86 -6.42 -3.05
N GLU A 80 12.78 -7.02 -3.54
CA GLU A 80 12.59 -7.25 -4.97
C GLU A 80 12.36 -5.94 -5.74
N LEU A 81 11.51 -5.05 -5.22
CA LEU A 81 11.27 -3.74 -5.83
C LEU A 81 12.55 -2.89 -5.86
N LYS A 82 13.37 -2.93 -4.80
CA LYS A 82 14.66 -2.22 -4.76
C LYS A 82 15.66 -2.76 -5.80
N LYS A 83 15.71 -4.08 -6.03
CA LYS A 83 16.56 -4.66 -7.10
C LYS A 83 16.16 -4.15 -8.49
N LEU A 84 14.87 -3.86 -8.68
CA LEU A 84 14.34 -3.30 -9.92
C LEU A 84 14.53 -1.78 -10.02
N GLY A 85 15.22 -1.15 -9.07
CA GLY A 85 15.48 0.30 -9.06
C GLY A 85 14.28 1.14 -8.61
N ILE A 86 13.24 0.51 -8.04
CA ILE A 86 12.05 1.20 -7.57
C ILE A 86 12.28 1.70 -6.14
N THR A 87 11.98 2.97 -5.90
CA THR A 87 12.01 3.53 -4.54
C THR A 87 10.83 3.00 -3.75
N VAL A 88 11.08 2.43 -2.57
CA VAL A 88 10.01 1.90 -1.71
C VAL A 88 9.94 2.71 -0.42
N ARG A 89 8.76 3.21 -0.11
CA ARG A 89 8.42 3.93 1.12
C ARG A 89 7.31 3.22 1.89
N GLU A 90 7.16 3.59 3.15
CA GLU A 90 6.08 3.07 4.00
C GLU A 90 5.13 4.20 4.40
N ALA A 91 3.83 3.90 4.39
CA ALA A 91 2.82 4.80 4.93
C ALA A 91 2.56 4.46 6.39
N ILE A 92 2.57 5.49 7.23
CA ILE A 92 2.25 5.41 8.66
C ILE A 92 1.16 6.42 8.98
N TRP A 93 0.22 6.03 9.85
CA TRP A 93 -0.82 6.91 10.37
C TRP A 93 -1.06 6.62 11.84
N ARG A 94 -1.46 7.66 12.57
CA ARG A 94 -1.77 7.54 13.99
C ARG A 94 -3.26 7.26 14.16
N ALA A 95 -3.61 5.98 14.25
CA ALA A 95 -4.95 5.56 14.62
C ALA A 95 -5.34 6.13 16.00
N ARG A 96 -6.53 6.73 16.07
CA ARG A 96 -7.24 7.18 17.27
C ARG A 96 -8.08 6.06 17.87
N SER A 97 -8.56 5.11 17.07
CA SER A 97 -9.37 3.97 17.51
C SER A 97 -8.88 2.63 16.95
N LYS A 98 -9.47 1.53 17.44
CA LYS A 98 -9.24 0.17 16.92
C LYS A 98 -9.90 -0.10 15.57
N GLU A 99 -10.73 0.82 15.08
CA GLU A 99 -11.42 0.70 13.79
C GLU A 99 -10.57 1.27 12.65
N GLU A 100 -9.63 2.17 12.96
CA GLU A 100 -8.72 2.79 11.99
C GLU A 100 -7.47 1.91 11.71
N LYS A 101 -7.70 0.62 11.41
CA LYS A 101 -6.63 -0.38 11.21
C LYS A 101 -6.05 -0.34 9.81
N GLY A 102 -6.92 -0.16 8.82
CA GLY A 102 -6.53 -0.07 7.42
C GLY A 102 -6.32 1.35 6.95
N ILE A 103 -5.67 1.46 5.80
CA ILE A 103 -5.49 2.74 5.11
C ILE A 103 -6.84 3.32 4.66
N ASP A 104 -7.80 2.47 4.30
CA ASP A 104 -9.16 2.84 3.94
C ASP A 104 -9.89 3.46 5.13
N ASP A 105 -9.85 2.81 6.29
CA ASP A 105 -10.46 3.33 7.52
C ASP A 105 -9.82 4.67 7.92
N ALA A 106 -8.49 4.75 7.83
CA ALA A 106 -7.73 5.96 8.16
C ALA A 106 -8.08 7.14 7.25
N LEU A 107 -8.22 6.90 5.94
CA LEU A 107 -8.59 7.92 4.96
C LEU A 107 -10.04 8.37 5.14
N VAL A 108 -10.97 7.44 5.38
CA VAL A 108 -12.38 7.75 5.65
C VAL A 108 -12.51 8.56 6.95
N ALA A 109 -11.71 8.24 7.96
CA ALA A 109 -11.70 8.96 9.23
C ALA A 109 -10.95 10.31 9.18
N GLY A 110 -10.35 10.66 8.04
CA GLY A 110 -9.61 11.91 7.85
C GLY A 110 -8.29 11.98 8.63
N LEU A 111 -7.62 10.85 8.84
CA LEU A 111 -6.31 10.81 9.50
C LEU A 111 -5.20 11.32 8.57
N ASP A 112 -4.17 11.90 9.18
CA ASP A 112 -2.93 12.28 8.49
C ASP A 112 -2.12 11.01 8.16
N ILE A 113 -1.96 10.74 6.85
CA ILE A 113 -1.14 9.64 6.33
C ILE A 113 0.24 10.20 5.99
N ARG A 114 1.26 9.75 6.71
CA ARG A 114 2.66 10.15 6.47
C ARG A 114 3.39 9.07 5.73
N VAL A 115 4.16 9.46 4.72
CA VAL A 115 4.99 8.56 3.95
C VAL A 115 6.45 8.77 4.36
N ILE A 116 7.10 7.70 4.80
CA ILE A 116 8.50 7.69 5.26
C ILE A 116 9.39 6.94 4.27
#